data_AF-A0A371D235-F1
#
_entry.id   AF-A0A371D235-F1
#
_cell.length_a   1.000
_cell.length_b   1.000
_cell.length_c   1.000
_cell.angle_alpha   90.00
_cell.angle_beta   90.00
_cell.angle_gamma   90.00
#
_symmetry.space_group_name_H-M   'P 1'
#
loop_
_entity.id
_entity.type
_entity.pdbx_description
1 polymer ?
#
loop_
_entity_poly.entity_id
_entity_poly.type
_entity_poly.pdbx_seq_one_letter_code
_entity_poly.pdbx_strand_id
1 'polypeptide(L)'
;DVAAFSSALDAKDREFDRRGKKLEEVQGLLDREREGGRNARAENQQLPARLGEAEGNAKRSAATLSELQRVNAHLEKERHVIAAMLETRTSEFKDAQAFLTKADDVPDSLVLRAVDALNSKIFQTAASIAEAPQFRYGSADVDAAEHAARKLERDGWLGRHILSALRSIDHTNSSVLVQTALQSSVTMYVRWFAMSWDLGHHDPEGLLHKLYSEVRRRVLQSVTGRWRALCRESAKAIAGVGHAEHEPHAKKLARLAADVLVACRVSGPPEAAISAVRKAFASPLPEIADVHSTSSRSRARPYYPAISSRSS
;
A
#
# COMPACT_ATOMS: atom_id res chain seq x y z
N ASP A 1 -138.59 20.29 7.23
CA ASP A 1 -137.54 20.18 6.20
C ASP A 1 -136.37 19.34 6.73
N VAL A 2 -136.57 18.02 6.79
CA VAL A 2 -135.71 17.06 7.52
C VAL A 2 -134.40 16.77 6.75
N ALA A 3 -134.38 17.03 5.44
CA ALA A 3 -133.22 16.82 4.58
C ALA A 3 -132.04 17.76 4.88
N ALA A 4 -132.32 19.01 5.27
CA ALA A 4 -131.27 20.00 5.57
C ALA A 4 -130.51 19.71 6.88
N PHE A 5 -131.20 19.16 7.88
CA PHE A 5 -130.58 18.81 9.17
C PHE A 5 -129.76 17.51 9.08
N SER A 6 -130.22 16.52 8.32
CA SER A 6 -129.46 15.30 8.02
C SER A 6 -128.17 15.62 7.25
N SER A 7 -128.24 16.50 6.24
CA SER A 7 -127.06 16.91 5.47
C SER A 7 -126.04 17.70 6.31
N ALA A 8 -126.49 18.45 7.32
CA ALA A 8 -125.62 19.18 8.23
C ALA A 8 -124.94 18.26 9.26
N LEU A 9 -125.65 17.22 9.74
CA LEU A 9 -125.05 16.17 10.57
C LEU A 9 -124.01 15.36 9.78
N ASP A 10 -124.33 14.94 8.56
CA ASP A 10 -123.39 14.20 7.70
C ASP A 10 -122.16 15.04 7.31
N ALA A 11 -122.31 16.37 7.23
CA ALA A 11 -121.20 17.28 7.01
C ALA A 11 -120.32 17.42 8.26
N LYS A 12 -120.92 17.42 9.45
CA LYS A 12 -120.22 17.45 10.74
C LYS A 12 -119.52 16.14 11.05
N ASP A 13 -120.12 14.99 10.78
CA ASP A 13 -119.47 13.69 10.95
C ASP A 13 -118.31 13.52 9.98
N ARG A 14 -118.45 13.97 8.73
CA ARG A 14 -117.31 14.04 7.80
C ARG A 14 -116.23 15.01 8.26
N GLU A 15 -116.58 16.08 8.97
CA GLU A 15 -115.62 17.00 9.58
C GLU A 15 -114.90 16.36 10.77
N PHE A 16 -115.61 15.64 11.64
CA PHE A 16 -115.04 14.89 12.76
C PHE A 16 -114.13 13.76 12.29
N ASP A 17 -114.52 13.01 11.25
CA ASP A 17 -113.66 11.98 10.63
C ASP A 17 -112.40 12.59 10.00
N ARG A 18 -112.52 13.74 9.33
CA ARG A 18 -111.36 14.46 8.78
C ARG A 18 -110.44 14.96 9.89
N ARG A 19 -110.98 15.44 11.00
CA ARG A 19 -110.21 15.87 12.17
C ARG A 19 -109.58 14.68 12.90
N GLY A 20 -110.28 13.56 13.01
CA GLY A 20 -109.80 12.30 13.58
C GLY A 20 -108.62 11.76 12.78
N LYS A 21 -108.74 11.67 11.45
CA LYS A 21 -107.64 11.26 10.56
C LYS A 21 -106.45 12.20 10.64
N LYS A 22 -106.68 13.52 10.71
CA LYS A 22 -105.58 14.49 10.89
C LYS A 22 -104.90 14.37 12.25
N LEU A 23 -105.66 14.11 13.31
CA LEU A 23 -105.11 13.88 14.64
C LEU A 23 -104.27 12.60 14.66
N GLU A 24 -104.73 11.53 14.02
CA GLU A 24 -104.00 10.27 13.92
C GLU A 24 -102.72 10.41 13.07
N GLU A 25 -102.78 11.18 11.98
CA GLU A 25 -101.62 11.51 11.15
C GLU A 25 -100.60 12.37 11.91
N VAL A 26 -101.04 13.40 12.63
CA VAL A 26 -100.18 14.23 13.48
C VAL A 26 -99.60 13.42 14.63
N GLN A 27 -100.38 12.55 15.27
CA GLN A 27 -99.91 11.67 16.33
C GLN A 27 -98.82 10.71 15.80
N GLY A 28 -99.04 10.13 14.63
CA GLY A 28 -98.06 9.26 13.96
C GLY A 28 -96.77 9.99 13.57
N LEU A 29 -96.86 11.26 13.16
CA LEU A 29 -95.68 12.09 12.90
C LEU A 29 -94.93 12.42 14.20
N LEU A 30 -95.66 12.74 15.27
CA LEU A 30 -95.10 13.10 16.57
C LEU A 30 -94.42 11.90 17.24
N ASP A 31 -94.97 10.70 17.07
CA ASP A 31 -94.35 9.46 17.56
C ASP A 31 -93.10 9.09 16.76
N ARG A 32 -93.10 9.25 15.43
CA ARG A 32 -91.88 9.09 14.61
C ARG A 32 -90.79 10.10 14.97
N GLU A 33 -91.17 11.35 15.24
CA GLU A 33 -90.23 12.40 15.65
C GLU A 33 -89.66 12.12 17.05
N ARG A 34 -90.49 11.61 17.98
CA ARG A 34 -90.04 11.16 19.30
C ARG A 34 -89.11 9.96 19.22
N GLU A 35 -89.39 9.00 18.35
CA GLU A 35 -88.57 7.81 18.15
C GLU A 35 -87.24 8.16 17.47
N GLY A 36 -87.28 9.03 16.46
CA GLY A 36 -86.08 9.62 15.85
C GLY A 36 -85.25 10.42 16.84
N GLY A 37 -85.89 11.22 17.71
CA GLY A 37 -85.23 11.96 18.77
C GLY A 37 -84.60 11.06 19.84
N ARG A 38 -85.24 9.96 20.21
CA ARG A 38 -84.66 8.95 21.13
C ARG A 38 -83.45 8.26 20.52
N ASN A 39 -83.55 7.85 19.25
CA ASN A 39 -82.44 7.21 18.53
C ASN A 39 -81.25 8.15 18.38
N ALA A 40 -81.48 9.40 17.95
CA ALA A 40 -80.44 10.42 17.84
C ALA A 40 -79.78 10.76 19.19
N ARG A 41 -80.54 10.67 20.30
CA ARG A 41 -80.03 10.90 21.66
C ARG A 41 -79.21 9.72 22.17
N ALA A 42 -79.61 8.48 21.89
CA ALA A 42 -78.85 7.29 22.20
C ALA A 42 -77.53 7.25 21.40
N GLU A 43 -77.58 7.61 20.12
CA GLU A 43 -76.40 7.70 19.26
C GLU A 43 -75.45 8.81 19.73
N ASN A 44 -75.97 9.99 20.10
CA ASN A 44 -75.18 11.07 20.72
C ASN A 44 -74.58 10.69 22.07
N GLN A 45 -75.23 9.82 22.84
CA GLN A 45 -74.67 9.32 24.10
C GLN A 45 -73.53 8.31 23.89
N GLN A 46 -73.51 7.60 22.76
CA GLN A 46 -72.47 6.63 22.42
C GLN A 46 -71.26 7.25 21.69
N LEU A 47 -71.45 8.35 20.98
CA LEU A 47 -70.37 9.07 20.27
C LEU A 47 -69.16 9.42 21.17
N PRO A 48 -69.33 9.94 22.40
CA PRO A 48 -68.22 10.25 23.30
C PRO A 48 -67.38 9.02 23.66
N ALA A 49 -68.02 7.87 23.88
CA ALA A 49 -67.32 6.63 24.19
C ALA A 49 -66.49 6.14 22.98
N ARG A 50 -67.07 6.19 21.77
CA ARG A 50 -66.36 5.80 20.54
C ARG A 50 -65.21 6.75 20.20
N LEU A 51 -65.40 8.06 20.43
CA LEU A 51 -64.33 9.06 20.30
C LEU A 51 -63.21 8.82 21.30
N GLY A 52 -63.54 8.54 22.57
CA GLY A 52 -62.55 8.21 23.60
C GLY A 52 -61.73 6.95 23.26
N GLU A 53 -62.37 5.90 22.74
CA GLU A 53 -61.67 4.70 22.26
C GLU A 53 -60.78 4.98 21.05
N ALA A 54 -61.28 5.73 20.07
CA ALA A 54 -60.51 6.10 18.88
C ALA A 54 -59.29 6.97 19.24
N GLU A 55 -59.46 7.95 20.14
CA GLU A 55 -58.37 8.78 20.65
C GLU A 55 -57.35 7.96 21.45
N GLY A 56 -57.81 7.01 22.28
CA GLY A 56 -56.94 6.08 23.01
C GLY A 56 -56.13 5.20 22.06
N ASN A 57 -56.74 4.70 21.00
CA ASN A 57 -56.07 3.92 19.95
C ASN A 57 -55.06 4.77 19.16
N ALA A 58 -55.42 6.01 18.82
CA ALA A 58 -54.54 6.95 18.13
C ALA A 58 -53.31 7.28 18.99
N LYS A 59 -53.49 7.55 20.29
CA LYS A 59 -52.39 7.80 21.23
C LYS A 59 -51.44 6.59 21.37
N ARG A 60 -51.99 5.37 21.49
CA ARG A 60 -51.18 4.14 21.55
C ARG A 60 -50.39 3.89 20.27
N SER A 61 -51.03 4.12 19.11
CA SER A 61 -50.38 3.96 17.81
C SER A 61 -49.27 5.01 17.61
N ALA A 62 -49.52 6.26 18.01
CA ALA A 62 -48.52 7.33 17.95
C ALA A 62 -47.30 7.05 18.86
N ALA A 63 -47.53 6.55 20.08
CA ALA A 63 -46.45 6.15 20.98
C ALA A 63 -45.60 5.00 20.39
N THR A 64 -46.26 4.01 19.78
CA THR A 64 -45.57 2.87 19.13
C THR A 64 -44.74 3.33 17.93
N LEU A 65 -45.29 4.23 17.11
CA LEU A 65 -44.57 4.81 15.97
C LEU A 65 -43.35 5.60 16.41
N SER A 66 -43.47 6.38 17.48
CA SER A 66 -42.34 7.14 18.04
C SER A 66 -41.22 6.22 18.53
N GLU A 67 -41.57 5.12 19.23
CA GLU A 67 -40.55 4.16 19.68
C GLU A 67 -39.91 3.41 18.50
N LEU A 68 -40.68 3.00 17.50
CA LEU A 68 -40.14 2.39 16.29
C LEU A 68 -39.21 3.34 15.52
N GLN A 69 -39.54 4.62 15.44
CA GLN A 69 -38.68 5.64 14.85
C GLN A 69 -37.37 5.79 15.62
N ARG A 70 -37.44 5.77 16.96
CA ARG A 70 -36.25 5.86 17.82
C ARG A 70 -35.34 4.64 17.64
N VAL A 71 -35.92 3.44 17.59
CA VAL A 71 -35.19 2.19 17.36
C VAL A 71 -34.57 2.17 15.96
N ASN A 72 -35.32 2.58 14.92
CA ASN A 72 -34.77 2.68 13.57
C ASN A 72 -33.60 3.66 13.49
N ALA A 73 -33.74 4.85 14.07
CA ALA A 73 -32.65 5.84 14.10
C ALA A 73 -31.41 5.31 14.84
N HIS A 74 -31.59 4.48 15.87
CA HIS A 74 -30.49 3.82 16.56
C HIS A 74 -29.82 2.76 15.69
N LEU A 75 -30.61 1.86 15.08
CA LEU A 75 -30.10 0.81 14.18
C LEU A 75 -29.40 1.39 12.95
N GLU A 76 -29.90 2.49 12.40
CA GLU A 76 -29.25 3.19 11.29
C GLU A 76 -27.88 3.72 11.69
N LYS A 77 -27.74 4.29 12.90
CA LYS A 77 -26.46 4.74 13.43
C LYS A 77 -25.49 3.57 13.64
N GLU A 78 -25.94 2.48 14.24
CA GLU A 78 -25.11 1.27 14.40
C GLU A 78 -24.66 0.72 13.05
N ARG A 79 -25.56 0.66 12.06
CA ARG A 79 -25.24 0.22 10.71
C ARG A 79 -24.17 1.09 10.06
N HIS A 80 -24.25 2.41 10.25
CA HIS A 80 -23.23 3.33 9.74
C HIS A 80 -21.87 3.11 10.41
N VAL A 81 -21.84 2.92 11.73
CA VAL A 81 -20.59 2.64 12.46
C VAL A 81 -19.96 1.32 11.99
N ILE A 82 -20.77 0.26 11.89
CA ILE A 82 -20.29 -1.05 11.43
C ILE A 82 -19.78 -0.96 9.98
N ALA A 83 -20.50 -0.26 9.10
CA ALA A 83 -20.07 -0.07 7.71
C ALA A 83 -18.73 0.68 7.63
N ALA A 84 -18.53 1.74 8.42
CA ALA A 84 -17.27 2.47 8.48
C ALA A 84 -16.12 1.59 8.98
N MET A 85 -16.34 0.81 10.04
CA MET A 85 -15.34 -0.13 10.57
C MET A 85 -14.98 -1.23 9.57
N LEU A 86 -15.98 -1.74 8.83
CA LEU A 86 -15.75 -2.74 7.79
C LEU A 86 -14.94 -2.17 6.63
N GLU A 87 -15.21 -0.93 6.21
CA GLU A 87 -14.42 -0.27 5.16
C GLU A 87 -12.96 -0.10 5.60
N THR A 88 -12.71 0.40 6.81
CA THR A 88 -11.36 0.54 7.36
C THR A 88 -10.63 -0.80 7.42
N ARG A 89 -11.27 -1.86 7.94
CA ARG A 89 -10.65 -3.19 7.97
C ARG A 89 -10.41 -3.75 6.58
N THR A 90 -11.29 -3.45 5.62
CA THR A 90 -11.14 -3.89 4.24
C THR A 90 -9.99 -3.17 3.55
N SER A 91 -9.80 -1.86 3.79
CA SER A 91 -8.64 -1.14 3.27
C SER A 91 -7.34 -1.63 3.91
N GLU A 92 -7.30 -1.81 5.23
CA GLU A 92 -6.14 -2.35 5.94
C GLU A 92 -5.81 -3.77 5.45
N PHE A 93 -6.82 -4.61 5.23
CA PHE A 93 -6.63 -5.95 4.69
C PHE A 93 -6.12 -5.93 3.26
N LYS A 94 -6.62 -5.04 2.40
CA LYS A 94 -6.10 -4.87 1.03
C LYS A 94 -4.64 -4.43 1.03
N ASP A 95 -4.28 -3.49 1.91
CA ASP A 95 -2.90 -3.02 2.07
C ASP A 95 -1.99 -4.14 2.60
N ALA A 96 -2.44 -4.87 3.62
CA ALA A 96 -1.74 -6.03 4.15
C ALA A 96 -1.62 -7.17 3.11
N GLN A 97 -2.66 -7.42 2.31
CA GLN A 97 -2.65 -8.40 1.24
C GLN A 97 -1.68 -7.99 0.14
N ALA A 98 -1.68 -6.72 -0.30
CA ALA A 98 -0.68 -6.20 -1.24
C ALA A 98 0.75 -6.31 -0.68
N PHE A 99 0.88 -6.19 0.65
CA PHE A 99 2.14 -6.38 1.35
C PHE A 99 2.59 -7.85 1.45
N LEU A 100 1.66 -8.79 1.65
CA LEU A 100 1.93 -10.21 1.88
C LEU A 100 1.95 -11.08 0.62
N THR A 101 1.07 -10.83 -0.35
CA THR A 101 0.85 -11.75 -1.51
C THR A 101 1.80 -11.55 -2.67
N LYS A 102 2.45 -10.39 -2.80
CA LYS A 102 3.54 -10.23 -3.77
C LYS A 102 4.83 -10.79 -3.14
N ALA A 103 4.90 -12.11 -3.04
CA ALA A 103 6.18 -12.83 -2.96
C ALA A 103 7.10 -12.30 -4.08
N ASP A 104 8.42 -12.32 -3.88
CA ASP A 104 9.35 -11.91 -4.92
C ASP A 104 9.05 -12.70 -6.22
N ASP A 105 8.58 -12.01 -7.27
CA ASP A 105 8.26 -12.59 -8.59
C ASP A 105 9.49 -13.15 -9.34
N VAL A 106 10.63 -13.26 -8.65
CA VAL A 106 11.89 -13.74 -9.23
C VAL A 106 12.11 -15.17 -8.75
N PRO A 107 11.93 -16.18 -9.61
CA PRO A 107 12.25 -17.56 -9.25
C PRO A 107 13.71 -17.71 -8.83
N ASP A 108 13.97 -18.53 -7.82
CA ASP A 108 15.30 -18.78 -7.25
C ASP A 108 16.34 -19.17 -8.31
N SER A 109 15.92 -19.93 -9.33
CA SER A 109 16.77 -20.32 -10.46
C SER A 109 17.30 -19.13 -11.27
N LEU A 110 16.54 -18.04 -11.37
CA LEU A 110 17.02 -16.81 -12.01
C LEU A 110 18.04 -16.08 -11.14
N VAL A 111 17.85 -16.08 -9.81
CA VAL A 111 18.80 -15.49 -8.87
C VAL A 111 20.13 -16.24 -8.93
N LEU A 112 20.08 -17.58 -8.86
CA LEU A 112 21.26 -18.44 -8.97
C LEU A 112 22.02 -18.19 -10.28
N ARG A 113 21.31 -18.19 -11.41
CA ARG A 113 21.91 -17.92 -12.72
C ARG A 113 22.55 -16.52 -12.81
N ALA A 114 21.92 -15.51 -12.22
CA ALA A 114 22.47 -14.15 -12.19
C ALA A 114 23.74 -14.07 -11.32
N VAL A 115 23.76 -14.75 -10.19
CA VAL A 115 24.94 -14.85 -9.30
C VAL A 115 26.07 -15.61 -10.00
N ASP A 116 25.79 -16.73 -10.67
CA ASP A 116 26.79 -17.49 -11.40
C ASP A 116 27.40 -16.71 -12.57
N ALA A 117 26.56 -15.98 -13.31
CA ALA A 117 27.02 -15.10 -14.39
C ALA A 117 27.92 -13.98 -13.84
N LEU A 118 27.53 -13.34 -12.74
CA LEU A 118 28.33 -12.31 -12.08
C LEU A 118 29.67 -12.88 -11.56
N ASN A 119 29.65 -14.02 -10.87
CA ASN A 119 30.87 -14.68 -10.37
C ASN A 119 31.83 -15.01 -11.52
N SER A 120 31.30 -15.55 -12.62
CA SER A 120 32.09 -15.85 -13.82
C SER A 120 32.71 -14.58 -14.41
N LYS A 121 31.94 -13.48 -14.48
CA LYS A 121 32.43 -12.19 -14.98
C LYS A 121 33.52 -11.61 -14.09
N ILE A 122 33.35 -11.65 -12.76
CA ILE A 122 34.36 -11.21 -11.80
C ILE A 122 35.64 -12.04 -11.97
N PHE A 123 35.51 -13.37 -12.05
CA PHE A 123 36.63 -14.28 -12.24
C PHE A 123 37.41 -13.97 -13.51
N GLN A 124 36.73 -13.87 -14.66
CA GLN A 124 37.32 -13.59 -15.96
C GLN A 124 37.98 -12.20 -15.99
N THR A 125 37.32 -11.19 -15.43
CA THR A 125 37.83 -9.82 -15.39
C THR A 125 39.09 -9.74 -14.52
N ALA A 126 39.08 -10.39 -13.35
CA ALA A 126 40.23 -10.42 -12.46
C ALA A 126 41.42 -11.18 -13.08
N ALA A 127 41.17 -12.31 -13.77
CA ALA A 127 42.21 -13.03 -14.50
C ALA A 127 42.84 -12.15 -15.58
N SER A 128 41.98 -11.51 -16.39
CA SER A 128 42.41 -10.63 -17.47
C SER A 128 43.21 -9.42 -16.98
N ILE A 129 42.86 -8.85 -15.82
CA ILE A 129 43.63 -7.77 -15.19
C ILE A 129 44.97 -8.30 -14.68
N ALA A 130 44.99 -9.46 -14.02
CA ALA A 130 46.20 -10.02 -13.41
C ALA A 130 47.24 -10.51 -14.45
N GLU A 131 46.80 -10.87 -15.64
CA GLU A 131 47.66 -11.36 -16.73
C GLU A 131 47.96 -10.28 -17.80
N ALA A 132 47.46 -9.05 -17.61
CA ALA A 132 47.56 -8.03 -18.63
C ALA A 132 49.03 -7.60 -18.83
N PRO A 133 49.57 -7.61 -20.07
CA PRO A 133 51.00 -7.41 -20.33
C PRO A 133 51.51 -6.01 -19.98
N GLN A 134 50.61 -5.03 -19.86
CA GLN A 134 50.93 -3.68 -19.41
C GLN A 134 51.28 -3.59 -17.91
N PHE A 135 50.95 -4.62 -17.12
CA PHE A 135 51.24 -4.66 -15.70
C PHE A 135 52.45 -5.55 -15.44
N ARG A 136 53.59 -4.91 -15.13
CA ARG A 136 54.82 -5.60 -14.75
C ARG A 136 55.00 -5.48 -13.24
N TYR A 137 55.03 -6.63 -12.55
CA TYR A 137 55.11 -6.70 -11.09
C TYR A 137 56.56 -6.54 -10.59
N GLY A 138 56.71 -6.13 -9.33
CA GLY A 138 58.00 -6.13 -8.63
C GLY A 138 58.94 -4.97 -8.96
N SER A 139 58.54 -3.99 -9.78
CA SER A 139 59.45 -2.95 -10.29
C SER A 139 59.20 -1.53 -9.75
N ALA A 140 58.37 -1.36 -8.72
CA ALA A 140 57.78 -0.07 -8.39
C ALA A 140 58.03 0.45 -6.96
N ASP A 141 57.61 1.70 -6.76
CA ASP A 141 57.65 2.50 -5.54
C ASP A 141 57.07 1.75 -4.32
N VAL A 142 57.95 1.49 -3.34
CA VAL A 142 57.61 0.77 -2.10
C VAL A 142 56.65 1.58 -1.24
N ASP A 143 56.79 2.91 -1.20
CA ASP A 143 55.93 3.78 -0.39
C ASP A 143 54.51 3.83 -0.95
N ALA A 144 54.38 3.90 -2.28
CA ALA A 144 53.09 3.81 -2.95
C ALA A 144 52.40 2.46 -2.70
N ALA A 145 53.14 1.35 -2.75
CA ALA A 145 52.62 0.02 -2.46
C ALA A 145 52.16 -0.13 -1.00
N GLU A 146 52.95 0.39 -0.05
CA GLU A 146 52.62 0.42 1.38
C GLU A 146 51.37 1.27 1.66
N HIS A 147 51.24 2.42 0.99
CA HIS A 147 50.07 3.28 1.11
C HIS A 147 48.80 2.59 0.58
N ALA A 148 48.88 1.96 -0.61
CA ALA A 148 47.76 1.24 -1.20
C ALA A 148 47.34 0.03 -0.35
N ALA A 149 48.29 -0.74 0.19
CA ALA A 149 48.02 -1.86 1.07
C ALA A 149 47.31 -1.41 2.37
N ARG A 150 47.82 -0.36 3.03
CA ARG A 150 47.19 0.19 4.25
C ARG A 150 45.77 0.71 3.99
N LYS A 151 45.54 1.33 2.82
CA LYS A 151 44.21 1.79 2.41
C LYS A 151 43.24 0.61 2.22
N LEU A 152 43.67 -0.46 1.54
CA LEU A 152 42.86 -1.67 1.33
C LEU A 152 42.53 -2.38 2.66
N GLU A 153 43.46 -2.39 3.61
CA GLU A 153 43.25 -2.95 4.95
C GLU A 153 42.28 -2.10 5.77
N ARG A 154 42.51 -0.78 5.85
CA ARG A 154 41.68 0.16 6.62
C ARG A 154 40.23 0.14 6.16
N ASP A 155 40.03 0.10 4.84
CA ASP A 155 38.69 0.10 4.25
C ASP A 155 38.06 -1.32 4.27
N GLY A 156 38.77 -2.35 4.74
CA GLY A 156 38.25 -3.70 4.93
C GLY A 156 38.10 -4.53 3.64
N TRP A 157 38.73 -4.12 2.53
CA TRP A 157 38.62 -4.82 1.24
C TRP A 157 39.46 -6.10 1.19
N LEU A 158 40.62 -6.10 1.85
CA LEU A 158 41.52 -7.25 1.96
C LEU A 158 42.04 -7.39 3.38
N GLY A 159 42.17 -8.64 3.84
CA GLY A 159 42.74 -8.94 5.14
C GLY A 159 44.27 -8.83 5.17
N ARG A 160 44.82 -8.54 6.35
CA ARG A 160 46.26 -8.41 6.62
C ARG A 160 47.14 -9.52 6.01
N HIS A 161 46.64 -10.76 6.02
CA HIS A 161 47.39 -11.93 5.56
C HIS A 161 47.54 -11.95 4.04
N ILE A 162 46.48 -11.65 3.30
CA ILE A 162 46.53 -11.53 1.83
C ILE A 162 47.46 -10.38 1.44
N LEU A 163 47.33 -9.23 2.11
CA LEU A 163 48.20 -8.08 1.87
C LEU A 163 49.67 -8.35 2.20
N SER A 164 49.97 -9.14 3.24
CA SER A 164 51.32 -9.62 3.50
C SER A 164 51.83 -10.50 2.37
N ALA A 165 51.03 -11.47 1.91
CA ALA A 165 51.43 -12.37 0.84
C ALA A 165 51.65 -11.63 -0.50
N LEU A 166 50.79 -10.66 -0.84
CA LEU A 166 50.94 -9.83 -2.04
C LEU A 166 52.25 -9.01 -2.03
N ARG A 167 52.79 -8.67 -0.87
CA ARG A 167 54.05 -7.92 -0.74
C ARG A 167 55.28 -8.80 -0.81
N SER A 168 55.18 -10.04 -0.33
CA SER A 168 56.33 -10.93 -0.14
C SER A 168 56.58 -11.87 -1.31
N ILE A 169 55.56 -12.14 -2.13
CA ILE A 169 55.64 -13.08 -3.26
C ILE A 169 55.93 -12.31 -4.55
N ASP A 170 56.83 -12.83 -5.38
CA ASP A 170 57.03 -12.36 -6.75
C ASP A 170 55.91 -12.87 -7.65
N HIS A 171 55.18 -11.95 -8.27
CA HIS A 171 54.04 -12.25 -9.14
C HIS A 171 54.42 -12.34 -10.62
N THR A 172 55.70 -12.18 -10.97
CA THR A 172 56.17 -12.16 -12.36
C THR A 172 55.87 -13.48 -13.09
N ASN A 173 55.99 -14.61 -12.39
CA ASN A 173 55.78 -15.95 -12.96
C ASN A 173 54.39 -16.55 -12.62
N SER A 174 53.67 -15.97 -11.66
CA SER A 174 52.35 -16.45 -11.24
C SER A 174 51.52 -15.29 -10.70
N SER A 175 50.47 -14.93 -11.43
CA SER A 175 49.55 -13.85 -11.07
C SER A 175 48.35 -14.33 -10.24
N VAL A 176 48.33 -15.60 -9.81
CA VAL A 176 47.20 -16.23 -9.11
C VAL A 176 46.82 -15.48 -7.83
N LEU A 177 47.81 -15.00 -7.07
CA LEU A 177 47.55 -14.26 -5.84
C LEU A 177 46.98 -12.86 -6.14
N VAL A 178 47.46 -12.20 -7.19
CA VAL A 178 46.94 -10.91 -7.68
C VAL A 178 45.49 -11.09 -8.14
N GLN A 179 45.21 -12.12 -8.95
CA GLN A 179 43.88 -12.48 -9.38
C GLN A 179 42.95 -12.74 -8.18
N THR A 180 43.40 -13.49 -7.18
CA THR A 180 42.62 -13.81 -5.98
C THR A 180 42.27 -12.55 -5.18
N ALA A 181 43.23 -11.64 -5.04
CA ALA A 181 43.02 -10.36 -4.37
C ALA A 181 42.01 -9.47 -5.13
N LEU A 182 42.13 -9.39 -6.46
CA LEU A 182 41.19 -8.69 -7.33
C LEU A 182 39.78 -9.27 -7.22
N GLN A 183 39.61 -10.59 -7.29
CA GLN A 183 38.31 -11.25 -7.13
C GLN A 183 37.70 -10.93 -5.77
N SER A 184 38.50 -10.99 -4.70
CA SER A 184 38.06 -10.71 -3.34
C SER A 184 37.57 -9.27 -3.20
N SER A 185 38.36 -8.30 -3.66
CA SER A 185 38.03 -6.87 -3.56
C SER A 185 36.79 -6.51 -4.40
N VAL A 186 36.71 -7.00 -5.64
CA VAL A 186 35.56 -6.75 -6.52
C VAL A 186 34.30 -7.41 -5.96
N THR A 187 34.38 -8.66 -5.49
CA THR A 187 33.24 -9.37 -4.89
C THR A 187 32.74 -8.66 -3.63
N MET A 188 33.65 -8.21 -2.77
CA MET A 188 33.28 -7.46 -1.57
C MET A 188 32.59 -6.14 -1.93
N TYR A 189 33.09 -5.42 -2.94
CA TYR A 189 32.45 -4.21 -3.42
C TYR A 189 31.05 -4.46 -4.00
N VAL A 190 30.89 -5.48 -4.84
CA VAL A 190 29.60 -5.83 -5.43
C VAL A 190 28.61 -6.29 -4.36
N ARG A 191 29.08 -7.03 -3.33
CA ARG A 191 28.29 -7.40 -2.17
C ARG A 191 27.82 -6.15 -1.41
N TRP A 192 28.72 -5.23 -1.09
CA TRP A 192 28.36 -3.95 -0.45
C TRP A 192 27.34 -3.18 -1.30
N PHE A 193 27.58 -3.07 -2.60
CA PHE A 193 26.71 -2.38 -3.54
C PHE A 193 25.31 -3.01 -3.61
N ALA A 194 25.22 -4.34 -3.64
CA ALA A 194 23.96 -5.08 -3.60
C ALA A 194 23.22 -4.86 -2.27
N MET A 195 23.93 -4.65 -1.16
CA MET A 195 23.32 -4.42 0.16
C MET A 195 23.06 -2.93 0.47
N SER A 196 23.65 -2.00 -0.29
CA SER A 196 23.51 -0.55 -0.10
C SER A 196 22.15 -0.02 -0.57
N TRP A 197 21.68 1.04 0.08
CA TRP A 197 20.38 1.67 -0.18
C TRP A 197 20.49 3.01 -0.90
N ASP A 198 21.52 3.78 -0.59
CA ASP A 198 21.75 5.15 -1.03
C ASP A 198 22.94 5.27 -2.00
N LEU A 199 23.58 4.13 -2.30
CA LEU A 199 24.78 4.05 -3.14
C LEU A 199 25.97 4.87 -2.59
N GLY A 200 25.95 5.21 -1.30
CA GLY A 200 26.95 6.07 -0.65
C GLY A 200 26.77 7.57 -0.91
N HIS A 201 25.61 8.02 -1.40
CA HIS A 201 25.34 9.45 -1.62
C HIS A 201 24.92 10.18 -0.35
N HIS A 202 24.31 9.50 0.61
CA HIS A 202 23.65 10.14 1.76
C HIS A 202 24.13 9.60 3.12
N ASP A 203 24.81 8.45 3.12
CA ASP A 203 25.31 7.78 4.31
C ASP A 203 26.78 7.37 4.15
N PRO A 204 27.71 8.33 4.14
CA PRO A 204 29.14 8.03 4.02
C PRO A 204 29.69 7.22 5.22
N GLU A 205 29.03 7.30 6.39
CA GLU A 205 29.43 6.57 7.60
C GLU A 205 28.85 5.15 7.71
N GLY A 206 27.96 4.77 6.77
CA GLY A 206 27.35 3.45 6.70
C GLY A 206 26.35 3.17 7.83
N LEU A 207 25.76 4.19 8.46
CA LEU A 207 24.73 4.05 9.49
C LEU A 207 23.47 3.33 8.97
N LEU A 208 22.98 3.71 7.79
CA LEU A 208 21.85 3.08 7.11
C LEU A 208 22.16 1.61 6.80
N HIS A 209 23.40 1.32 6.38
CA HIS A 209 23.84 -0.06 6.17
C HIS A 209 23.84 -0.89 7.48
N LYS A 210 24.31 -0.32 8.58
CA LYS A 210 24.28 -0.96 9.91
C LYS A 210 22.85 -1.17 10.39
N LEU A 211 21.98 -0.18 10.22
CA LEU A 211 20.56 -0.26 10.55
C LEU A 211 19.87 -1.37 9.74
N TYR A 212 20.13 -1.43 8.43
CA TYR A 212 19.59 -2.50 7.59
C TYR A 212 20.00 -3.87 8.09
N SER A 213 21.27 -4.03 8.44
CA SER A 213 21.83 -5.29 8.90
C SER A 213 21.13 -5.77 10.17
N GLU A 214 20.85 -4.87 11.12
CA GLU A 214 20.07 -5.20 12.33
C GLU A 214 18.62 -5.55 12.02
N VAL A 215 17.95 -4.81 11.13
CA VAL A 215 16.57 -5.09 10.73
C VAL A 215 16.47 -6.45 10.03
N ARG A 216 17.40 -6.74 9.12
CA ARG A 216 17.49 -8.03 8.40
C ARG A 216 17.69 -9.22 9.34
N ARG A 217 18.36 -9.03 10.47
CA ARG A 217 18.57 -10.10 11.47
C ARG A 217 17.29 -10.45 12.24
N ARG A 218 16.33 -9.52 12.30
CA ARG A 218 15.12 -9.63 13.14
C ARG A 218 13.84 -9.88 12.34
N VAL A 219 13.82 -9.43 11.09
CA VAL A 219 12.62 -9.39 10.24
C VAL A 219 12.82 -10.31 9.03
N LEU A 220 11.73 -10.91 8.55
CA LEU A 220 11.71 -11.79 7.38
C LEU A 220 12.40 -11.14 6.17
N GLN A 221 13.15 -11.94 5.39
CA GLN A 221 13.89 -11.48 4.22
C GLN A 221 12.99 -10.80 3.17
N SER A 222 11.78 -11.31 2.96
CA SER A 222 10.81 -10.72 2.02
C SER A 222 10.44 -9.29 2.40
N VAL A 223 10.20 -9.03 3.69
CA VAL A 223 9.88 -7.70 4.22
C VAL A 223 11.09 -6.77 4.13
N THR A 224 12.26 -7.23 4.55
CA THR A 224 13.47 -6.40 4.56
C THR A 224 14.02 -6.14 3.16
N GLY A 225 13.84 -7.06 2.22
CA GLY A 225 14.15 -6.88 0.81
C GLY A 225 13.28 -5.81 0.15
N ARG A 226 11.97 -5.82 0.44
CA ARG A 226 11.01 -4.79 -0.03
C ARG A 226 11.31 -3.42 0.52
N TRP A 227 11.56 -3.33 1.83
CA TRP A 227 11.90 -2.07 2.46
C TRP A 227 13.15 -1.45 1.84
N ARG A 228 14.21 -2.25 1.61
CA ARG A 228 15.40 -1.82 0.87
C ARG A 228 15.07 -1.32 -0.54
N ALA A 229 14.21 -2.02 -1.27
CA ALA A 229 13.83 -1.63 -2.64
C ALA A 229 13.12 -0.27 -2.65
N LEU A 230 12.14 -0.07 -1.76
CA LEU A 230 11.41 1.20 -1.62
C LEU A 230 12.34 2.36 -1.23
N CYS A 231 13.17 2.17 -0.19
CA CYS A 231 14.12 3.19 0.24
C CYS A 231 15.10 3.56 -0.86
N ARG A 232 15.57 2.57 -1.64
CA ARG A 232 16.45 2.81 -2.78
C ARG A 232 15.76 3.60 -3.90
N GLU A 233 14.52 3.29 -4.25
CA GLU A 233 13.75 4.07 -5.23
C GLU A 233 13.54 5.52 -4.77
N SER A 234 13.22 5.73 -3.48
CA SER A 234 13.11 7.06 -2.90
C SER A 234 14.44 7.81 -2.90
N ALA A 235 15.55 7.16 -2.53
CA ALA A 235 16.88 7.75 -2.55
C ALA A 235 17.29 8.19 -3.95
N LYS A 236 16.98 7.40 -4.98
CA LYS A 236 17.20 7.77 -6.39
C LYS A 236 16.43 9.02 -6.79
N ALA A 237 15.15 9.10 -6.42
CA ALA A 237 14.32 10.26 -6.69
C ALA A 237 14.86 11.53 -6.02
N ILE A 238 15.34 11.41 -4.77
CA ILE A 238 15.92 12.54 -4.01
C ILE A 238 17.26 12.98 -4.61
N ALA A 239 18.14 12.04 -4.95
CA ALA A 239 19.47 12.33 -5.47
C ALA A 239 19.47 12.88 -6.91
N GLY A 240 18.33 12.88 -7.60
CA GLY A 240 18.23 13.31 -9.00
C GLY A 240 19.05 12.43 -9.95
N VAL A 241 19.43 11.23 -9.51
CA VAL A 241 20.28 10.31 -10.28
C VAL A 241 19.39 9.63 -11.33
N GLY A 242 19.56 10.02 -12.60
CA GLY A 242 19.01 9.31 -13.75
C GLY A 242 19.68 7.94 -13.97
N HIS A 243 19.40 7.27 -15.09
CA HIS A 243 19.91 5.93 -15.42
C HIS A 243 21.45 5.76 -15.53
N ALA A 244 22.26 6.79 -15.23
CA ALA A 244 23.71 6.77 -15.31
C ALA A 244 24.40 6.30 -13.99
N GLU A 245 23.81 5.32 -13.30
CA GLU A 245 24.31 4.78 -12.02
C GLU A 245 25.66 4.06 -12.18
N HIS A 246 25.98 3.53 -13.35
CA HIS A 246 27.11 2.60 -13.52
C HIS A 246 28.48 3.29 -13.55
N GLU A 247 28.55 4.55 -13.97
CA GLU A 247 29.83 5.26 -14.17
C GLU A 247 30.59 5.52 -12.86
N PRO A 248 29.96 6.02 -11.77
CA PRO A 248 30.64 6.15 -10.47
C PRO A 248 31.12 4.81 -9.90
N HIS A 249 30.32 3.74 -10.06
CA HIS A 249 30.66 2.42 -9.54
C HIS A 249 31.77 1.75 -10.34
N ALA A 250 31.76 1.88 -11.67
CA ALA A 250 32.86 1.44 -12.53
C ALA A 250 34.17 2.20 -12.19
N LYS A 251 34.11 3.51 -11.92
CA LYS A 251 35.26 4.29 -11.43
C LYS A 251 35.79 3.77 -10.09
N LYS A 252 34.90 3.44 -9.15
CA LYS A 252 35.30 2.91 -7.84
C LYS A 252 35.92 1.51 -7.96
N LEU A 253 35.35 0.63 -8.79
CA LEU A 253 35.93 -0.69 -9.08
C LEU A 253 37.31 -0.57 -9.73
N ALA A 254 37.49 0.35 -10.69
CA ALA A 254 38.79 0.57 -11.31
C ALA A 254 39.85 1.06 -10.30
N ARG A 255 39.47 1.94 -9.37
CA ARG A 255 40.34 2.39 -8.28
C ARG A 255 40.73 1.25 -7.35
N LEU A 256 39.78 0.39 -6.96
CA LEU A 256 40.07 -0.78 -6.13
C LEU A 256 41.03 -1.75 -6.81
N ALA A 257 40.80 -2.05 -8.09
CA ALA A 257 41.69 -2.90 -8.86
C ALA A 257 43.10 -2.29 -9.00
N ALA A 258 43.19 -0.98 -9.22
CA ALA A 258 44.48 -0.29 -9.26
C ALA A 258 45.19 -0.28 -7.91
N ASP A 259 44.48 -0.06 -6.80
CA ASP A 259 45.06 -0.15 -5.44
C ASP A 259 45.66 -1.55 -5.21
N VAL A 260 45.00 -2.63 -5.67
CA VAL A 260 45.56 -4.00 -5.61
C VAL A 260 46.82 -4.14 -6.46
N LEU A 261 46.82 -3.64 -7.70
CA LEU A 261 47.99 -3.69 -8.59
C LEU A 261 49.18 -2.90 -8.02
N VAL A 262 48.92 -1.71 -7.44
CA VAL A 262 49.93 -0.89 -6.78
C VAL A 262 50.48 -1.59 -5.54
N ALA A 263 49.64 -2.25 -4.74
CA ALA A 263 50.09 -3.08 -3.61
C ALA A 263 50.99 -4.25 -4.06
N CYS A 264 50.85 -4.72 -5.30
CA CYS A 264 51.72 -5.72 -5.94
C CYS A 264 52.95 -5.12 -6.64
N ARG A 265 53.20 -3.82 -6.45
CA ARG A 265 54.34 -3.08 -7.02
C ARG A 265 54.38 -3.08 -8.55
N VAL A 266 53.22 -2.84 -9.18
CA VAL A 266 53.15 -2.65 -10.64
C VAL A 266 53.94 -1.42 -11.08
N SER A 267 54.70 -1.51 -12.18
CA SER A 267 55.50 -0.40 -12.70
C SER A 267 54.68 0.87 -12.98
N GLY A 268 55.26 2.03 -12.66
CA GLY A 268 54.71 3.34 -12.98
C GLY A 268 53.92 3.99 -11.84
N PRO A 269 53.43 5.23 -12.03
CA PRO A 269 52.69 5.95 -11.00
C PRO A 269 51.30 5.33 -10.77
N PRO A 270 50.74 5.40 -9.55
CA PRO A 270 49.42 4.86 -9.23
C PRO A 270 48.29 5.33 -10.18
N GLU A 271 48.35 6.58 -10.63
CA GLU A 271 47.37 7.14 -11.57
C GLU A 271 47.42 6.46 -12.97
N ALA A 272 48.60 6.00 -13.39
CA ALA A 272 48.74 5.24 -14.63
C ALA A 272 48.08 3.86 -14.51
N ALA A 273 48.16 3.22 -13.33
CA ALA A 273 47.46 1.96 -13.08
C ALA A 273 45.93 2.14 -13.14
N ILE A 274 45.39 3.21 -12.54
CA ILE A 274 43.96 3.53 -12.61
C ILE A 274 43.52 3.78 -14.05
N SER A 275 44.28 4.60 -14.80
CA SER A 275 43.98 4.90 -16.20
C SER A 275 44.04 3.66 -17.09
N ALA A 276 45.06 2.81 -16.91
CA ALA A 276 45.22 1.56 -17.63
C ALA A 276 44.08 0.58 -17.34
N VAL A 277 43.65 0.43 -16.08
CA VAL A 277 42.50 -0.40 -15.71
C VAL A 277 41.21 0.15 -16.34
N ARG A 278 40.96 1.47 -16.25
CA ARG A 278 39.76 2.08 -16.85
C ARG A 278 39.72 1.89 -18.37
N LYS A 279 40.85 2.05 -19.05
CA LYS A 279 40.95 1.93 -20.50
C LYS A 279 40.81 0.48 -20.96
N ALA A 280 41.52 -0.45 -20.34
CA ALA A 280 41.53 -1.86 -20.72
C ALA A 280 40.23 -2.58 -20.35
N PHE A 281 39.50 -2.10 -19.33
CA PHE A 281 38.30 -2.76 -18.81
C PHE A 281 37.06 -1.85 -18.84
N ALA A 282 36.98 -1.01 -19.86
CA ALA A 282 35.90 -0.03 -20.06
C ALA A 282 34.51 -0.66 -20.27
N SER A 283 34.41 -1.92 -20.74
CA SER A 283 33.13 -2.65 -20.85
C SER A 283 32.86 -3.61 -19.68
N PRO A 284 33.85 -4.40 -19.20
CA PRO A 284 33.63 -5.35 -18.10
C PRO A 284 33.23 -4.70 -16.77
N LEU A 285 33.80 -3.53 -16.43
CA LEU A 285 33.52 -2.88 -15.15
C LEU A 285 32.11 -2.26 -15.09
N PRO A 286 31.61 -1.57 -16.14
CA PRO A 286 30.21 -1.17 -16.20
C PRO A 286 29.24 -2.35 -16.19
N GLU A 287 29.54 -3.45 -16.89
CA GLU A 287 28.68 -4.64 -16.89
C GLU A 287 28.57 -5.28 -15.50
N ILE A 288 29.67 -5.35 -14.73
CA ILE A 288 29.64 -5.78 -13.33
C ILE A 288 28.83 -4.79 -12.46
N ALA A 289 28.89 -3.50 -12.77
CA ALA A 289 28.08 -2.48 -12.11
C ALA A 289 26.60 -2.47 -12.58
N ASP A 290 26.25 -3.16 -13.66
CA ASP A 290 24.91 -3.17 -14.29
C ASP A 290 24.02 -4.34 -13.86
N VAL A 291 24.49 -5.23 -12.97
CA VAL A 291 23.71 -6.35 -12.43
C VAL A 291 22.37 -5.93 -11.78
N HIS A 292 22.17 -4.63 -11.52
CA HIS A 292 20.95 -4.09 -10.92
C HIS A 292 19.83 -3.74 -11.93
N SER A 293 20.13 -3.44 -13.21
CA SER A 293 19.11 -2.93 -14.15
C SER A 293 18.10 -4.00 -14.57
N THR A 294 18.54 -5.25 -14.68
CA THR A 294 17.69 -6.41 -15.03
C THR A 294 16.72 -6.79 -13.91
N SER A 295 17.11 -6.67 -12.63
CA SER A 295 16.22 -6.97 -11.50
C SER A 295 15.20 -5.86 -11.20
N SER A 296 15.47 -4.61 -11.62
CA SER A 296 14.63 -3.44 -11.32
C SER A 296 13.59 -3.14 -12.40
N ARG A 297 13.93 -3.38 -13.68
CA ARG A 297 12.99 -3.19 -14.80
C ARG A 297 11.75 -4.09 -14.72
N SER A 298 11.84 -5.22 -14.02
CA SER A 298 10.70 -6.10 -13.75
C SER A 298 9.69 -5.54 -12.74
N ARG A 299 10.02 -4.48 -11.98
CA ARG A 299 9.23 -4.01 -10.83
C ARG A 299 8.51 -2.67 -11.06
N ALA A 300 8.93 -1.88 -12.03
CA ALA A 300 8.36 -0.56 -12.31
C ALA A 300 7.18 -0.63 -13.30
N ARG A 301 6.02 -1.13 -12.85
CA ARG A 301 4.74 -0.61 -13.36
C ARG A 301 4.19 0.34 -12.30
N PRO A 302 4.14 1.66 -12.53
CA PRO A 302 3.56 2.58 -11.58
C PRO A 302 2.05 2.32 -11.52
N TYR A 303 1.60 1.83 -10.37
CA TYR A 303 0.17 1.74 -10.05
C TYR A 303 -0.23 3.12 -9.49
N TYR A 304 -0.62 4.04 -10.37
CA TYR A 304 -1.39 5.20 -9.96
C TYR A 304 -2.86 4.79 -9.92
N PRO A 305 -3.52 4.69 -8.76
CA PRO A 305 -4.97 4.67 -8.75
C PRO A 305 -5.45 6.05 -9.22
N ALA A 306 -6.16 6.08 -10.34
CA ALA A 306 -6.84 7.27 -10.81
C ALA A 306 -7.77 7.75 -9.70
N ILE A 307 -7.43 8.86 -9.05
CA ILE A 307 -8.34 9.61 -8.21
C ILE A 307 -9.39 10.18 -9.16
N SER A 308 -10.50 9.46 -9.31
CA SER A 308 -11.69 9.93 -10.01
C SER A 308 -12.23 11.13 -9.23
N SER A 309 -11.86 12.33 -9.65
CA SER A 309 -12.57 13.56 -9.32
C SER A 309 -13.99 13.48 -9.88
N ARG A 310 -14.94 13.00 -9.07
CA ARG A 310 -16.36 13.26 -9.30
C ARG A 310 -16.71 14.57 -8.61
N SER A 311 -16.80 15.62 -9.43
CA SER A 311 -17.55 16.82 -9.13
C SER A 311 -19.05 16.51 -9.22
N SER A 312 -19.77 16.73 -8.13
CA SER A 312 -21.20 17.04 -8.06
C SER A 312 -21.38 18.06 -6.95
#